data_AF-A0A955AAV6-F1
#
_entry.id   AF-A0A955AAV6-F1
#
_cell.length_a   1.000
_cell.length_b   1.000
_cell.length_c   1.000
_cell.angle_alpha   90.00
_cell.angle_beta   90.00
_cell.angle_gamma   90.00
#
_symmetry.space_group_name_H-M   'P 1'
#
loop_
_entity.id
_entity.type
_entity.pdbx_description
1 polymer ?
#
loop_
_entity_poly.entity_id
_entity_poly.type
_entity_poly.pdbx_seq_one_letter_code
_entity_poly.pdbx_strand_id
1 'polypeptide(L)'
;MRQTSLRYPNGRLVHYTYGTSGSAADSLNSLDAIQDDDSGSPGDVLASYTYLGLGTVVIEDYQEPQIRLDLFGGSSGAYAGFDRFDRVVDHRWLNYNTSTDIDRFKYGYDRASNRIWKENTVSKAQTTPVYLDELYTYDGLHRLKTFDRGELNSAKTAITGTPAKEEDWTLDDLGNWSGYIQKTAGTTDLNQQRS
;
A
#
# COMPACT_ATOMS: atom_id res chain seq x y z
N MET A 1 25.69 12.09 -10.97
CA MET A 1 24.82 13.21 -11.42
C MET A 1 23.40 12.84 -11.01
N ARG A 2 22.63 13.78 -10.46
CA ARG A 2 21.23 13.56 -10.04
C ARG A 2 20.33 14.64 -10.66
N GLN A 3 19.09 14.29 -11.00
CA GLN A 3 18.16 15.20 -11.65
C GLN A 3 17.63 16.20 -10.62
N THR A 4 17.75 17.50 -10.87
CA THR A 4 17.29 18.54 -9.93
C THR A 4 15.98 19.21 -10.33
N SER A 5 15.56 19.05 -11.59
CA SER A 5 14.27 19.54 -12.07
C SER A 5 13.80 18.85 -13.36
N LEU A 6 12.52 19.02 -13.66
CA LEU A 6 11.85 18.70 -14.92
C LEU A 6 10.99 19.90 -15.34
N ARG A 7 11.16 20.39 -16.56
CA ARG A 7 10.32 21.46 -17.12
C ARG A 7 9.30 20.88 -18.08
N TYR A 8 8.02 21.13 -17.83
CA TYR A 8 6.93 20.72 -18.72
C TYR A 8 6.73 21.72 -19.88
N PRO A 9 6.10 21.30 -21.00
CA PRO A 9 5.86 22.18 -22.15
C PRO A 9 5.05 23.43 -21.84
N ASN A 10 4.19 23.39 -20.81
CA ASN A 10 3.39 24.53 -20.36
C ASN A 10 4.16 25.52 -19.48
N GLY A 11 5.45 25.30 -19.24
CA GLY A 11 6.31 26.18 -18.45
C GLY A 11 6.52 25.73 -17.01
N ARG A 12 5.65 24.88 -16.43
CA ARG A 12 5.74 24.37 -15.05
C ARG A 12 7.10 23.70 -14.78
N LEU A 13 7.72 24.00 -13.64
CA LEU A 13 8.89 23.28 -13.16
C LEU A 13 8.52 22.39 -11.97
N VAL A 14 8.93 21.13 -12.07
CA VAL A 14 8.97 20.24 -10.91
C VAL A 14 10.43 20.11 -10.48
N HIS A 15 10.71 20.42 -9.22
CA HIS A 15 12.02 20.35 -8.59
C HIS A 15 12.16 19.09 -7.75
N TYR A 16 13.36 18.50 -7.78
CA TYR A 16 13.75 17.37 -6.95
C TYR A 16 14.88 17.81 -6.03
N THR A 17 14.61 17.91 -4.73
CA THR A 17 15.62 18.28 -3.72
C THR A 17 16.16 17.04 -3.03
N TYR A 18 17.39 17.15 -2.52
CA TYR A 18 18.12 16.03 -1.92
C TYR A 18 18.69 16.44 -0.55
N GLY A 19 17.91 17.21 0.20
CA GLY A 19 18.31 17.80 1.47
C GLY A 19 19.33 18.93 1.33
N THR A 20 19.80 19.41 2.47
CA THR A 20 20.84 20.44 2.54
C THR A 20 22.22 19.84 2.25
N SER A 21 23.13 20.66 1.72
CA SER A 21 24.51 20.23 1.42
C SER A 21 25.18 19.61 2.64
N GLY A 22 25.75 18.42 2.49
CA GLY A 22 26.39 17.64 3.56
C GLY A 22 25.42 16.89 4.48
N SER A 23 24.10 16.96 4.24
CA SER A 23 23.13 16.11 4.94
C SER A 23 23.26 14.64 4.51
N ALA A 24 22.63 13.74 5.26
CA ALA A 24 22.54 12.33 4.88
C ALA A 24 21.82 12.17 3.54
N ALA A 25 20.70 12.87 3.32
CA ALA A 25 19.97 12.85 2.06
C ALA A 25 20.86 13.31 0.88
N ASP A 26 21.67 14.35 1.09
CA ASP A 26 22.59 14.85 0.07
C ASP A 26 23.69 13.85 -0.26
N SER A 27 24.31 13.29 0.77
CA SER A 27 25.40 12.32 0.64
C SER A 27 24.95 11.00 0.01
N LEU A 28 23.71 10.59 0.29
CA LEU A 28 23.12 9.34 -0.19
C LEU A 28 22.35 9.52 -1.50
N ASN A 29 22.19 10.76 -1.99
CA ASN A 29 21.33 11.10 -3.12
C ASN A 29 19.88 10.63 -2.93
N SER A 30 19.38 10.70 -1.70
CA SER A 30 17.99 10.39 -1.36
C SER A 30 17.10 11.59 -1.68
N LEU A 31 16.00 11.35 -2.38
CA LEU A 31 15.03 12.40 -2.73
C LEU A 31 14.37 12.92 -1.45
N ASP A 32 14.64 14.16 -1.08
CA ASP A 32 14.15 14.75 0.16
C ASP A 32 12.75 15.34 -0.03
N ALA A 33 12.53 16.06 -1.13
CA ALA A 33 11.21 16.56 -1.49
C ALA A 33 11.04 16.74 -3.01
N ILE A 34 9.78 16.68 -3.44
CA ILE A 34 9.30 17.15 -4.74
C ILE A 34 8.60 18.47 -4.51
N GLN A 35 9.00 19.49 -5.27
CA GLN A 35 8.49 20.85 -5.12
C GLN A 35 8.00 21.38 -6.47
N ASP A 36 6.90 22.12 -6.47
CA ASP A 36 6.36 22.77 -7.67
C ASP A 36 6.77 24.24 -7.69
N ASP A 37 7.04 24.76 -8.89
CA ASP A 37 7.19 26.19 -9.09
C ASP A 37 6.85 26.60 -10.54
N ASP A 38 6.41 27.84 -10.69
CA ASP A 38 6.26 28.53 -11.97
C ASP A 38 7.47 29.44 -12.29
N SER A 39 8.45 29.54 -11.38
CA SER A 39 9.68 30.32 -11.51
C SER A 39 10.96 29.45 -11.44
N GLY A 40 12.13 30.03 -11.17
CA GLY A 40 13.43 29.36 -11.34
C GLY A 40 13.94 28.54 -10.15
N SER A 41 13.19 28.44 -9.05
CA SER A 41 13.65 27.90 -7.76
C SER A 41 12.62 26.95 -7.17
N PRO A 42 12.98 25.99 -6.29
CA PRO A 42 11.98 25.16 -5.62
C PRO A 42 10.95 26.00 -4.84
N GLY A 43 9.66 25.78 -5.11
CA GLY A 43 8.52 26.48 -4.50
C GLY A 43 7.78 25.60 -3.49
N ASP A 44 6.48 25.38 -3.71
CA ASP A 44 5.62 24.66 -2.76
C ASP A 44 5.98 23.17 -2.69
N VAL A 45 6.03 22.62 -1.48
CA VAL A 45 6.33 21.20 -1.25
C VAL A 45 5.11 20.36 -1.59
N LEU A 46 5.20 19.61 -2.70
CA LEU A 46 4.19 18.64 -3.07
C LEU A 46 4.30 17.39 -2.23
N ALA A 47 5.52 16.90 -2.01
CA ALA A 47 5.78 15.70 -1.22
C ALA A 47 7.16 15.78 -0.55
N SER A 48 7.29 15.26 0.67
CA SER A 48 8.58 15.09 1.36
C SER A 48 8.73 13.67 1.92
N TYR A 49 9.97 13.20 2.04
CA TYR A 49 10.26 11.80 2.30
C TYR A 49 11.19 11.60 3.50
N THR A 50 10.84 10.65 4.37
CA THR A 50 11.75 10.13 5.40
C THR A 50 12.12 8.69 5.07
N TYR A 51 13.39 8.34 5.25
CA TYR A 51 13.93 7.03 4.88
C TYR A 51 14.41 6.22 6.08
N LEU A 52 14.24 4.91 5.99
CA LEU A 52 14.99 3.90 6.72
C LEU A 52 16.12 3.38 5.81
N GLY A 53 17.37 3.54 6.26
CA GLY A 53 18.53 3.13 5.49
C GLY A 53 18.68 3.90 4.17
N LEU A 54 19.08 3.21 3.11
CA LEU A 54 19.46 3.83 1.83
C LEU A 54 18.30 4.07 0.85
N GLY A 55 17.09 3.54 1.12
CA GLY A 55 16.03 3.61 0.12
C GLY A 55 14.62 3.26 0.57
N THR A 56 14.41 2.79 1.80
CA THR A 56 13.06 2.44 2.27
C THR A 56 12.36 3.71 2.75
N VAL A 57 11.39 4.22 1.99
CA VAL A 57 10.53 5.32 2.44
C VAL A 57 9.65 4.84 3.59
N VAL A 58 9.71 5.53 4.72
CA VAL A 58 8.91 5.23 5.92
C VAL A 58 7.89 6.32 6.23
N ILE A 59 8.10 7.52 5.69
CA ILE A 59 7.10 8.59 5.65
C ILE A 59 7.13 9.19 4.24
N GLU A 60 5.96 9.29 3.63
CA GLU A 60 5.71 10.16 2.48
C GLU A 60 4.67 11.18 2.94
N ASP A 61 5.04 12.45 2.95
CA ASP A 61 4.24 13.54 3.51
C ASP A 61 3.83 14.52 2.41
N TYR A 62 2.53 14.53 2.10
CA TYR A 62 1.87 15.54 1.28
C TYR A 62 1.47 16.71 2.17
N GLN A 63 2.37 17.71 2.28
CA GLN A 63 2.19 18.85 3.17
C GLN A 63 0.88 19.60 2.91
N GLU A 64 0.52 19.72 1.63
CA GLU A 64 -0.82 20.01 1.18
C GLU A 64 -1.31 18.76 0.44
N PRO A 65 -2.36 18.06 0.92
CA PRO A 65 -3.42 18.52 1.82
C PRO A 65 -3.27 18.10 3.31
N GLN A 66 -2.05 18.00 3.83
CA GLN A 66 -1.75 17.55 5.20
C GLN A 66 -2.04 16.06 5.44
N ILE A 67 -1.65 15.24 4.47
CA ILE A 67 -1.86 13.80 4.46
C ILE A 67 -0.50 13.12 4.33
N ARG A 68 -0.25 12.10 5.15
CA ARG A 68 0.99 11.32 5.04
C ARG A 68 0.77 9.83 5.11
N LEU A 69 1.57 9.08 4.36
CA LEU A 69 1.83 7.67 4.64
C LEU A 69 2.77 7.60 5.85
N ASP A 70 2.40 6.83 6.87
CA ASP A 70 3.18 6.68 8.10
C ASP A 70 3.45 5.20 8.39
N LEU A 71 4.60 4.70 7.94
CA LEU A 71 5.11 3.37 8.28
C LEU A 71 6.06 3.39 9.49
N PHE A 72 6.40 4.59 9.99
CA PHE A 72 7.31 4.78 11.12
C PHE A 72 6.61 4.51 12.45
N GLY A 73 5.39 5.04 12.64
CA GLY A 73 4.62 4.88 13.88
C GLY A 73 5.19 5.64 15.09
N GLY A 74 6.16 6.54 14.88
CA GLY A 74 6.66 7.50 15.88
C GLY A 74 7.72 6.97 16.84
N SER A 75 8.07 5.68 16.81
CA SER A 75 9.05 5.07 17.72
C SER A 75 10.27 4.57 16.96
N SER A 76 11.42 5.21 17.19
CA SER A 76 12.71 4.79 16.63
C SER A 76 13.02 3.34 16.97
N GLY A 77 13.45 2.55 15.97
CA GLY A 77 13.79 1.15 16.12
C GLY A 77 12.63 0.16 16.18
N ALA A 78 11.37 0.64 16.19
CA ALA A 78 10.19 -0.22 16.23
C ALA A 78 9.39 -0.27 14.91
N TYR A 79 9.46 0.77 14.09
CA TYR A 79 8.85 0.87 12.74
C TYR A 79 7.53 0.11 12.59
N ALA A 80 6.46 0.65 13.18
CA ALA A 80 5.19 -0.06 13.36
C ALA A 80 4.53 -0.53 12.04
N GLY A 81 4.90 0.08 10.91
CA GLY A 81 4.43 -0.32 9.59
C GLY A 81 5.03 -1.63 9.09
N PHE A 82 6.11 -2.14 9.68
CA PHE A 82 6.83 -3.33 9.21
C PHE A 82 6.85 -4.45 10.25
N ASP A 83 6.93 -5.69 9.77
CA ASP A 83 7.35 -6.81 10.60
C ASP A 83 8.88 -6.98 10.60
N ARG A 84 9.36 -7.99 11.34
CA ARG A 84 10.80 -8.30 11.48
C ARG A 84 11.49 -8.75 10.19
N PHE A 85 10.75 -8.93 9.10
CA PHE A 85 11.25 -9.32 7.79
C PHE A 85 11.09 -8.18 6.77
N ASP A 86 10.90 -6.95 7.26
CA ASP A 86 10.73 -5.72 6.46
C ASP A 86 9.50 -5.74 5.54
N ARG A 87 8.50 -6.59 5.84
CA ARG A 87 7.23 -6.62 5.11
C ARG A 87 6.26 -5.63 5.72
N VAL A 88 5.54 -4.86 4.90
CA VAL A 88 4.53 -3.91 5.37
C VAL A 88 3.36 -4.68 6.00
N VAL A 89 3.14 -4.49 7.30
CA VAL A 89 2.01 -5.05 8.07
C VAL A 89 0.97 -4.00 8.46
N ASP A 90 1.31 -2.72 8.41
CA ASP A 90 0.40 -1.60 8.65
C ASP A 90 0.72 -0.45 7.71
N HIS A 91 -0.14 -0.22 6.72
CA HIS A 91 -0.01 0.81 5.70
C HIS A 91 -1.03 1.90 6.01
N ARG A 92 -0.57 2.91 6.75
CA ARG A 92 -1.43 3.93 7.35
C ARG A 92 -1.33 5.26 6.62
N TRP A 93 -2.44 5.74 6.08
CA TRP A 93 -2.59 7.10 5.57
C TRP A 93 -3.30 7.96 6.62
N LEU A 94 -2.60 8.96 7.14
CA LEU A 94 -3.06 9.83 8.22
C LEU A 94 -3.26 11.25 7.67
N ASN A 95 -4.45 11.82 7.87
CA ASN A 95 -4.61 13.27 7.85
C ASN A 95 -4.17 13.79 9.22
N TYR A 96 -3.02 14.47 9.26
CA TYR A 96 -2.44 14.94 10.51
C TYR A 96 -2.99 16.30 10.96
N ASN A 97 -3.79 16.98 10.13
CA ASN A 97 -4.56 18.15 10.55
C ASN A 97 -5.74 17.74 11.44
N THR A 98 -6.46 16.69 11.06
CA THR A 98 -7.59 16.15 11.83
C THR A 98 -7.20 15.02 12.79
N SER A 99 -5.96 14.52 12.68
CA SER A 99 -5.47 13.33 13.41
C SER A 99 -6.32 12.08 13.16
N THR A 100 -6.85 11.93 11.95
CA THR A 100 -7.69 10.80 11.55
C THR A 100 -7.06 10.01 10.41
N ASP A 101 -7.11 8.69 10.51
CA ASP A 101 -6.72 7.82 9.40
C ASP A 101 -7.73 8.01 8.26
N ILE A 102 -7.25 8.39 7.07
CA ILE A 102 -8.09 8.51 5.86
C ILE A 102 -8.22 7.18 5.13
N ASP A 103 -7.20 6.33 5.28
CA ASP A 103 -7.20 4.94 4.87
C ASP A 103 -6.14 4.20 5.69
N ARG A 104 -6.36 2.91 5.93
CA ARG A 104 -5.40 2.09 6.65
C ARG A 104 -5.60 0.62 6.33
N PHE A 105 -4.54 0.02 5.80
CA PHE A 105 -4.51 -1.39 5.49
C PHE A 105 -3.58 -2.12 6.41
N LYS A 106 -4.08 -3.16 7.08
CA LYS A 106 -3.25 -4.10 7.82
C LYS A 106 -3.09 -5.37 7.01
N TYR A 107 -1.94 -6.01 7.12
CA TYR A 107 -1.63 -7.22 6.36
C TYR A 107 -1.09 -8.33 7.25
N GLY A 108 -1.45 -9.56 6.89
CA GLY A 108 -0.80 -10.75 7.42
C GLY A 108 -0.17 -11.56 6.30
N TYR A 109 0.93 -12.21 6.65
CA TYR A 109 1.72 -13.01 5.72
C TYR A 109 1.96 -14.41 6.29
N ASP A 110 2.07 -15.38 5.40
CA ASP A 110 2.60 -16.69 5.75
C ASP A 110 4.14 -16.67 5.85
N ARG A 111 4.74 -17.85 6.04
CA ARG A 111 6.19 -18.03 6.17
C ARG A 111 6.94 -17.81 4.85
N ALA A 112 6.27 -17.94 3.72
CA ALA A 112 6.83 -17.71 2.39
C ALA A 112 6.62 -16.25 1.91
N SER A 113 6.05 -15.40 2.76
CA SER A 113 5.72 -14.00 2.47
C SER A 113 4.58 -13.79 1.48
N ASN A 114 3.72 -14.80 1.32
CA ASN A 114 2.44 -14.59 0.65
C ASN A 114 1.50 -13.84 1.59
N ARG A 115 0.80 -12.83 1.07
CA ARG A 115 -0.22 -12.10 1.83
C ARG A 115 -1.43 -13.00 1.99
N ILE A 116 -1.77 -13.39 3.22
CA ILE A 116 -2.91 -14.26 3.52
C ILE A 116 -4.17 -13.49 3.90
N TRP A 117 -4.02 -12.25 4.37
CA TRP A 117 -5.16 -11.35 4.58
C TRP A 117 -4.75 -9.88 4.46
N LYS A 118 -5.76 -9.05 4.21
CA LYS A 118 -5.72 -7.59 4.25
C LYS A 118 -6.97 -7.11 5.01
N GLU A 119 -6.81 -6.21 5.96
CA GLU A 119 -7.93 -5.57 6.67
C GLU A 119 -7.92 -4.07 6.34
N ASN A 120 -9.07 -3.49 5.99
CA ASN A 120 -9.22 -2.03 5.92
C ASN A 120 -9.94 -1.54 7.18
N THR A 121 -9.19 -0.97 8.11
CA THR A 121 -9.75 -0.54 9.39
C THR A 121 -10.60 0.74 9.28
N VAL A 122 -10.34 1.57 8.26
CA VAL A 122 -11.07 2.84 8.06
C VAL A 122 -12.41 2.58 7.39
N SER A 123 -12.49 1.68 6.41
CA SER A 123 -13.75 1.34 5.73
C SER A 123 -14.71 0.61 6.68
N LYS A 124 -14.17 -0.25 7.55
CA LYS A 124 -14.94 -0.94 8.60
C LYS A 124 -15.50 0.01 9.66
N ALA A 125 -14.80 1.11 9.95
CA ALA A 125 -15.16 2.06 11.00
C ALA A 125 -16.15 3.17 10.56
N GLN A 126 -16.58 3.18 9.30
CA GLN A 126 -17.57 4.13 8.80
C GLN A 126 -18.92 3.98 9.51
N THR A 127 -19.73 5.05 9.54
CA THR A 127 -21.10 5.04 10.11
C THR A 127 -21.95 3.90 9.55
N THR A 128 -21.83 3.67 8.24
CA THR A 128 -22.29 2.45 7.59
C THR A 128 -21.05 1.66 7.19
N PRO A 129 -20.71 0.58 7.90
CA PRO A 129 -19.50 -0.18 7.62
C PRO A 129 -19.47 -0.68 6.18
N VAL A 130 -18.34 -0.50 5.51
CA VAL A 130 -18.06 -1.11 4.21
C VAL A 130 -16.92 -2.10 4.42
N TYR A 131 -17.23 -3.38 4.29
CA TYR A 131 -16.25 -4.45 4.50
C TYR A 131 -15.47 -4.72 3.22
N LEU A 132 -14.24 -4.18 3.19
CA LEU A 132 -13.29 -4.31 2.08
C LEU A 132 -12.08 -5.17 2.47
N ASP A 133 -12.22 -5.98 3.53
CA ASP A 133 -11.16 -6.88 3.94
C ASP A 133 -11.04 -8.00 2.92
N GLU A 134 -9.82 -8.50 2.73
CA GLU A 134 -9.50 -9.51 1.72
C GLU A 134 -8.82 -10.70 2.41
N LEU A 135 -9.19 -11.90 2.01
CA LEU A 135 -8.59 -13.16 2.45
C LEU A 135 -8.07 -13.88 1.20
N TYR A 136 -6.88 -14.47 1.31
CA TYR A 136 -6.25 -15.15 0.19
C TYR A 136 -5.77 -16.53 0.60
N THR A 137 -5.90 -17.50 -0.29
CA THR A 137 -5.24 -18.80 -0.15
C THR A 137 -4.32 -19.07 -1.33
N TYR A 138 -3.32 -19.92 -1.10
CA TYR A 138 -2.31 -20.26 -2.09
C TYR A 138 -2.16 -21.77 -2.15
N ASP A 139 -1.68 -22.29 -3.28
CA ASP A 139 -1.24 -23.68 -3.39
C ASP A 139 0.17 -23.88 -2.81
N GLY A 140 0.66 -25.13 -2.87
CA GLY A 140 1.99 -25.48 -2.38
C GLY A 140 3.15 -24.84 -3.17
N LEU A 141 2.87 -24.24 -4.33
CA LEU A 141 3.83 -23.49 -5.14
C LEU A 141 3.69 -21.97 -4.94
N HIS A 142 2.89 -21.54 -3.94
CA HIS A 142 2.65 -20.13 -3.63
C HIS A 142 1.92 -19.36 -4.75
N ARG A 143 1.10 -20.05 -5.54
CA ARG A 143 0.23 -19.43 -6.55
C ARG A 143 -1.14 -19.17 -5.93
N LEU A 144 -1.72 -18.00 -6.19
CA LEU A 144 -3.03 -17.60 -5.66
C LEU A 144 -4.11 -18.61 -6.10
N LYS A 145 -4.85 -19.14 -5.14
CA LYS A 145 -5.93 -20.12 -5.35
C LYS A 145 -7.30 -19.52 -5.14
N THR A 146 -7.47 -18.72 -4.09
CA THR A 146 -8.74 -18.08 -3.77
C THR A 146 -8.51 -16.66 -3.30
N PHE A 147 -9.50 -15.82 -3.58
CA PHE A 147 -9.61 -14.45 -3.10
C PHE A 147 -11.05 -14.24 -2.64
N ASP A 148 -11.23 -13.89 -1.38
CA ASP A 148 -12.52 -13.48 -0.83
C ASP A 148 -12.42 -12.03 -0.34
N ARG A 149 -13.45 -11.22 -0.61
CA ARG A 149 -13.59 -9.88 -0.03
C ARG A 149 -14.86 -9.78 0.79
N GLY A 150 -14.75 -9.27 2.02
CA GLY A 150 -15.88 -9.03 2.91
C GLY A 150 -15.42 -8.65 4.31
N GLU A 151 -16.18 -9.05 5.35
CA GLU A 151 -15.77 -8.80 6.74
C GLU A 151 -14.85 -9.90 7.25
N LEU A 152 -13.58 -9.59 7.46
CA LEU A 152 -12.62 -10.56 7.98
C LEU A 152 -12.90 -10.84 9.46
N ASN A 153 -12.93 -12.13 9.85
CA ASN A 153 -13.15 -12.52 11.24
C ASN A 153 -11.99 -12.09 12.16
N SER A 154 -12.23 -12.10 13.47
CA SER A 154 -11.21 -11.72 14.46
C SER A 154 -9.95 -12.58 14.41
N ALA A 155 -10.09 -13.86 14.04
CA ALA A 155 -8.97 -14.79 13.91
C ALA A 155 -8.14 -14.60 12.62
N LYS A 156 -8.61 -13.76 11.68
CA LYS A 156 -8.00 -13.52 10.36
C LYS A 156 -7.89 -14.78 9.49
N THR A 157 -8.90 -15.65 9.58
CA THR A 157 -8.93 -16.96 8.90
C THR A 157 -10.11 -17.16 7.96
N ALA A 158 -11.11 -16.28 8.00
CA ALA A 158 -12.31 -16.39 7.17
C ALA A 158 -12.97 -15.03 6.95
N ILE A 159 -13.63 -14.85 5.81
CA ILE A 159 -14.66 -13.82 5.65
C ILE A 159 -15.94 -14.31 6.35
N THR A 160 -16.54 -13.43 7.14
CA THR A 160 -17.78 -13.71 7.88
C THR A 160 -18.97 -13.60 6.94
N GLY A 161 -19.87 -14.59 6.97
CA GLY A 161 -21.03 -14.62 6.08
C GLY A 161 -20.65 -14.89 4.63
N THR A 162 -21.46 -14.39 3.70
CA THR A 162 -21.20 -14.51 2.26
C THR A 162 -20.21 -13.42 1.82
N PRO A 163 -19.08 -13.76 1.19
CA PRO A 163 -18.19 -12.77 0.61
C PRO A 163 -18.91 -11.84 -0.35
N ALA A 164 -18.60 -10.55 -0.29
CA ALA A 164 -19.09 -9.56 -1.23
C ALA A 164 -18.53 -9.81 -2.64
N LYS A 165 -17.29 -10.32 -2.71
CA LYS A 165 -16.64 -10.77 -3.94
C LYS A 165 -15.81 -12.04 -3.65
N GLU A 166 -15.82 -12.98 -4.58
CA GLU A 166 -15.05 -14.22 -4.52
C GLU A 166 -14.46 -14.51 -5.91
N GLU A 167 -13.19 -14.92 -5.95
CA GLU A 167 -12.51 -15.41 -7.14
C GLU A 167 -11.77 -16.71 -6.80
N ASP A 168 -12.00 -17.77 -7.57
CA ASP A 168 -11.36 -19.08 -7.42
C ASP A 168 -10.61 -19.45 -8.70
N TRP A 169 -9.32 -19.79 -8.55
CA TRP A 169 -8.48 -20.28 -9.64
C TRP A 169 -8.22 -21.78 -9.50
N THR A 170 -8.48 -22.51 -10.59
CA THR A 170 -7.99 -23.88 -10.76
C THR A 170 -6.74 -23.83 -11.61
N LEU A 171 -5.61 -24.24 -11.03
CA LEU A 171 -4.31 -24.23 -11.65
C LEU A 171 -3.86 -25.66 -11.96
N ASP A 172 -3.33 -25.88 -13.15
CA ASP A 172 -2.60 -27.11 -13.44
C ASP A 172 -1.17 -27.07 -12.87
N ASP A 173 -0.43 -28.18 -13.03
CA ASP A 173 0.96 -28.30 -12.54
C ASP A 173 1.92 -27.34 -13.27
N LEU A 174 1.57 -26.86 -14.46
CA LEU A 174 2.37 -25.92 -15.24
C LEU A 174 2.04 -24.45 -14.92
N GLY A 175 0.97 -24.19 -14.17
CA GLY A 175 0.50 -22.84 -13.81
C GLY A 175 -0.53 -22.25 -14.76
N ASN A 176 -1.03 -23.02 -15.72
CA ASN A 176 -2.13 -22.56 -16.55
C ASN A 176 -3.42 -22.55 -15.75
N TRP A 177 -4.27 -21.56 -16.03
CA TRP A 177 -5.60 -21.46 -15.45
C TRP A 177 -6.54 -22.38 -16.22
N SER A 178 -6.80 -23.58 -15.71
CA SER A 178 -7.77 -24.52 -16.29
C SER A 178 -9.20 -24.20 -15.87
N GLY A 179 -9.37 -23.43 -14.80
CA GLY A 179 -10.67 -22.95 -14.35
C GLY A 179 -10.59 -21.61 -13.64
N TYR A 180 -11.64 -20.80 -13.79
CA TYR A 180 -11.82 -19.54 -13.08
C TYR A 180 -13.29 -19.32 -12.77
N ILE A 181 -13.62 -19.13 -11.49
CA ILE A 181 -14.96 -18.78 -11.01
C ILE A 181 -14.89 -17.41 -10.36
N GLN A 182 -15.86 -16.56 -10.67
CA GLN A 182 -16.06 -15.27 -10.00
C GLN A 182 -17.49 -15.20 -9.47
N LYS A 183 -17.65 -14.74 -8.24
CA LYS A 183 -18.95 -14.52 -7.61
C LYS A 183 -19.04 -13.13 -7.00
N THR A 184 -20.27 -12.59 -7.01
CA THR A 184 -20.65 -11.37 -6.28
C THR A 184 -21.78 -11.73 -5.33
N ALA A 185 -21.58 -11.46 -4.03
CA ALA A 185 -22.54 -11.81 -2.98
C ALA A 185 -23.06 -13.27 -3.06
N GLY A 186 -22.14 -14.21 -3.34
CA GLY A 186 -22.44 -15.65 -3.46
C GLY A 186 -23.08 -16.08 -4.79
N THR A 187 -23.44 -15.15 -5.67
CA THR A 187 -23.98 -15.45 -7.01
C THR A 187 -22.84 -15.57 -8.01
N THR A 188 -22.81 -16.64 -8.80
CA THR A 188 -21.80 -16.82 -9.85
C THR A 188 -22.03 -15.86 -11.00
N ASP A 189 -21.06 -14.97 -11.23
CA ASP A 189 -21.07 -14.02 -12.34
C ASP A 189 -20.38 -14.63 -13.58
N LEU A 190 -19.31 -15.39 -13.34
CA LEU A 190 -18.50 -16.00 -14.39
C LEU A 190 -18.01 -17.38 -13.94
N ASN A 191 -18.11 -18.35 -14.84
CA ASN A 191 -17.54 -19.67 -14.67
C ASN A 191 -16.88 -20.08 -15.99
N GLN A 192 -15.54 -20.08 -16.01
CA GLN A 192 -14.75 -20.46 -17.18
C GLN A 192 -14.01 -21.76 -16.92
N GLN A 193 -14.02 -22.62 -17.94
CA GLN A 193 -13.16 -23.78 -18.05
C GLN A 193 -12.28 -23.60 -19.28
N ARG A 194 -10.99 -23.95 -19.16
CA ARG A 194 -9.99 -23.80 -20.21
C ARG A 194 -9.22 -25.12 -20.32
N SER A 195 -9.13 -25.63 -21.54
CA SER A 195 -8.49 -26.90 -21.91
C SER A 195 -7.37 -26.66 -22.89
#